data_AF-A0A2R6PA49-F1
#
_entry.id   AF-A0A2R6PA49-F1
#
_cell.length_a   1.000
_cell.length_b   1.000
_cell.length_c   1.000
_cell.angle_alpha   90.00
_cell.angle_beta   90.00
_cell.angle_gamma   90.00
#
_symmetry.space_group_name_H-M   'P 1'
#
loop_
_entity.id
_entity.type
_entity.pdbx_description
1 polymer ?
#
loop_
_entity_poly.entity_id
_entity_poly.type
_entity_poly.pdbx_seq_one_letter_code
_entity_poly.pdbx_strand_id
1 'polypeptide(L)'
;MYDAMKACKPDVSTINMGLAASMGAFLLAAGAKGKRLCMPNARVMIHQPMGPARGTIPEMTIQLKELGYLKVRLEKILTRVTGQPREQIAADTVLDNFMNAWEAKEYGLVDEVINDGKPGLVAPIVDATPPPKTKVWHLWKAEGGKEKRRNFPSEEKLLQNGNSVGSGSGEEKGLEQEKVTT
;
A
#
# COMPACT_ATOMS: atom_id res chain seq x y z
N MET A 1 -5.81 -22.59 0.94
CA MET A 1 -6.64 -21.68 0.11
C MET A 1 -6.48 -21.96 -1.38
N TYR A 2 -5.31 -21.75 -2.00
CA TYR A 2 -5.11 -22.02 -3.44
C TYR A 2 -5.63 -23.39 -3.89
N ASP A 3 -5.17 -24.47 -3.26
CA ASP A 3 -5.60 -25.83 -3.64
C ASP A 3 -7.10 -26.03 -3.45
N ALA A 4 -7.70 -25.43 -2.42
CA ALA A 4 -9.15 -25.47 -2.21
C ALA A 4 -9.90 -24.74 -3.34
N MET A 5 -9.38 -23.59 -3.81
CA MET A 5 -9.93 -22.87 -4.97
C MET A 5 -9.81 -23.67 -6.28
N LYS A 6 -8.83 -24.58 -6.37
CA LYS A 6 -8.64 -25.45 -7.55
C LYS A 6 -9.38 -26.78 -7.45
N ALA A 7 -9.62 -27.27 -6.24
CA ALA A 7 -10.31 -28.53 -5.98
C ALA A 7 -11.83 -28.37 -5.94
N CYS A 8 -12.33 -27.18 -5.64
CA CYS A 8 -13.78 -26.93 -5.67
C CYS A 8 -14.31 -27.02 -7.11
N LYS A 9 -15.50 -27.61 -7.26
CA LYS A 9 -16.21 -27.69 -8.56
C LYS A 9 -16.61 -26.33 -9.14
N PRO A 10 -17.15 -25.37 -8.35
CA PRO A 10 -17.50 -24.08 -8.90
C PRO A 10 -16.26 -23.21 -9.15
N ASP A 11 -16.32 -22.40 -10.20
CA ASP A 11 -15.30 -21.38 -10.45
C ASP A 11 -15.23 -20.37 -9.29
N VAL A 12 -14.03 -20.11 -8.81
CA VAL A 12 -13.79 -19.09 -7.79
C VAL A 12 -13.49 -17.74 -8.44
N SER A 13 -14.39 -16.78 -8.26
CA SER A 13 -14.15 -15.37 -8.58
C SER A 13 -13.32 -14.69 -7.47
N THR A 14 -12.35 -13.87 -7.85
CA THR A 14 -11.52 -13.11 -6.91
C THR A 14 -11.68 -11.62 -7.18
N ILE A 15 -11.86 -10.82 -6.13
CA ILE A 15 -12.06 -9.37 -6.25
C ILE A 15 -11.16 -8.67 -5.24
N ASN A 16 -10.23 -7.84 -5.73
CA ASN A 16 -9.44 -6.97 -4.87
C ASN A 16 -10.14 -5.62 -4.70
N MET A 17 -10.43 -5.25 -3.44
CA MET A 17 -11.15 -4.02 -3.09
C MET A 17 -10.28 -3.02 -2.30
N GLY A 18 -8.97 -3.27 -2.16
CA GLY A 18 -8.08 -2.38 -1.40
C GLY A 18 -6.62 -2.73 -1.63
N LEU A 19 -6.09 -3.71 -0.90
CA LEU A 19 -4.72 -4.18 -1.07
C LEU A 19 -4.70 -5.71 -1.15
N ALA A 20 -4.17 -6.22 -2.25
CA ALA A 20 -3.77 -7.62 -2.37
C ALA A 20 -2.24 -7.66 -2.40
N ALA A 21 -1.60 -8.00 -1.29
CA ALA A 21 -0.15 -8.03 -1.16
C ALA A 21 0.34 -9.44 -0.84
N SER A 22 1.52 -9.82 -1.35
CA SER A 22 2.16 -11.11 -1.04
C SER A 22 1.23 -12.28 -1.42
N MET A 23 0.95 -13.19 -0.48
CA MET A 23 -0.01 -14.27 -0.65
C MET A 23 -1.42 -13.81 -1.02
N GLY A 24 -1.81 -12.57 -0.68
CA GLY A 24 -3.07 -11.97 -1.14
C GLY A 24 -3.09 -11.74 -2.65
N ALA A 25 -2.00 -11.20 -3.22
CA ALA A 25 -1.85 -11.04 -4.67
C ALA A 25 -1.80 -12.40 -5.38
N PHE A 26 -1.11 -13.37 -4.79
CA PHE A 26 -1.06 -14.74 -5.31
C PHE A 26 -2.45 -15.38 -5.39
N LEU A 27 -3.26 -15.26 -4.32
CA LEU A 27 -4.63 -15.80 -4.32
C LEU A 27 -5.55 -15.04 -5.26
N LEU A 28 -5.40 -13.70 -5.36
CA LEU A 28 -6.11 -12.89 -6.35
C LEU A 28 -5.87 -13.42 -7.77
N ALA A 29 -4.60 -13.63 -8.14
CA ALA A 29 -4.22 -14.15 -9.46
C ALA A 29 -4.65 -15.60 -9.70
N ALA A 30 -4.90 -16.36 -8.63
CA ALA A 30 -5.33 -17.76 -8.68
C ALA A 30 -6.84 -17.96 -8.89
N GLY A 31 -7.64 -16.89 -8.97
CA GLY A 31 -9.04 -16.99 -9.37
C GLY A 31 -9.23 -17.67 -10.73
N ALA A 32 -10.46 -18.04 -11.05
CA ALA A 32 -10.80 -18.57 -12.36
C ALA A 32 -10.53 -17.51 -13.44
N LYS A 33 -9.94 -17.92 -14.57
CA LYS A 33 -9.61 -17.01 -15.67
C LYS A 33 -10.86 -16.31 -16.20
N GLY A 34 -10.77 -15.00 -16.40
CA GLY A 34 -11.90 -14.13 -16.75
C GLY A 34 -12.75 -13.69 -15.55
N LYS A 35 -12.43 -14.13 -14.33
CA LYS A 35 -13.16 -13.83 -13.08
C LYS A 35 -12.26 -13.25 -11.99
N ARG A 36 -11.09 -12.72 -12.36
CA ARG A 36 -10.16 -12.03 -11.45
C ARG A 36 -10.34 -10.53 -11.63
N LEU A 37 -10.84 -9.86 -10.61
CA LEU A 37 -11.30 -8.46 -10.69
C LEU A 37 -10.54 -7.58 -9.71
N CYS A 38 -10.38 -6.31 -10.07
CA CYS A 38 -9.77 -5.30 -9.22
C CYS A 38 -10.61 -4.03 -9.22
N MET A 39 -10.81 -3.43 -8.05
CA MET A 39 -11.35 -2.07 -7.96
C MET A 39 -10.28 -1.06 -8.43
N PRO A 40 -10.64 0.07 -9.04
CA PRO A 40 -9.69 0.98 -9.69
C PRO A 40 -8.65 1.59 -8.75
N ASN A 41 -8.98 1.74 -7.46
CA ASN A 41 -8.07 2.30 -6.45
C ASN A 41 -7.26 1.24 -5.71
N ALA A 42 -7.51 -0.03 -6.01
CA ALA A 42 -6.85 -1.11 -5.32
C ALA A 42 -5.40 -1.23 -5.79
N ARG A 43 -4.55 -1.66 -4.86
CA ARG A 43 -3.14 -1.96 -5.11
C ARG A 43 -2.92 -3.46 -5.09
N VAL A 44 -1.99 -3.91 -5.93
CA VAL A 44 -1.49 -5.28 -5.93
C VAL A 44 0.00 -5.22 -5.67
N MET A 45 0.51 -6.08 -4.78
CA MET A 45 1.95 -6.17 -4.52
C MET A 45 2.39 -7.62 -4.57
N ILE A 46 3.40 -7.90 -5.41
CA ILE A 46 4.07 -9.20 -5.47
C ILE A 46 5.50 -9.06 -4.95
N HIS A 47 5.95 -10.09 -4.26
CA HIS A 47 7.32 -10.23 -3.77
C HIS A 47 7.61 -11.71 -3.52
N GLN A 48 8.86 -12.05 -3.31
CA GLN A 48 9.29 -13.40 -3.00
C GLN A 48 8.80 -13.83 -1.62
N PRO A 49 8.59 -15.13 -1.37
CA PRO A 49 8.25 -15.59 -0.04
C PRO A 49 9.39 -15.23 0.93
N MET A 50 9.02 -14.80 2.12
CA MET A 50 9.95 -14.47 3.20
C MET A 50 9.61 -15.30 4.44
N GLY A 51 10.64 -15.71 5.17
CA GLY A 51 10.49 -16.42 6.43
C GLY A 51 11.79 -16.34 7.24
N PRO A 52 11.71 -16.27 8.58
CA PRO A 52 12.91 -16.32 9.40
C PRO A 52 13.57 -17.69 9.30
N ALA A 53 14.90 -17.72 9.24
CA ALA A 53 15.69 -18.91 9.50
C ALA A 53 16.38 -18.76 10.86
N ARG A 54 16.19 -19.73 11.77
CA ARG A 54 16.69 -19.70 13.15
C ARG A 54 17.11 -21.09 13.62
N GLY A 55 18.05 -21.14 14.55
CA GLY A 55 18.55 -22.38 15.17
C GLY A 55 20.01 -22.63 14.84
N THR A 56 20.42 -23.89 14.99
CA THR A 56 21.72 -24.42 14.56
C THR A 56 21.86 -24.37 13.04
N ILE A 57 23.08 -24.54 12.54
CA ILE A 57 23.38 -24.53 11.09
C ILE A 57 22.52 -25.56 10.32
N PRO A 58 22.35 -26.81 10.76
CA PRO A 58 21.48 -27.77 10.07
C PRO A 58 20.01 -27.34 10.03
N GLU A 59 19.47 -26.78 11.12
CA GLU A 59 18.07 -26.31 11.20
C GLU A 59 17.82 -25.16 10.23
N MET A 60 18.71 -24.16 10.22
CA MET A 60 18.64 -23.06 9.26
C MET A 60 18.75 -23.55 7.82
N THR A 61 19.60 -24.55 7.56
CA THR A 61 19.76 -25.13 6.23
C THR A 61 18.46 -25.77 5.73
N ILE A 62 17.74 -26.48 6.58
CA ILE A 62 16.44 -27.09 6.23
C ILE A 62 15.41 -26.00 5.91
N GLN A 63 15.33 -24.95 6.75
CA GLN A 63 14.39 -23.84 6.56
C GLN A 63 14.67 -23.06 5.26
N LEU A 64 15.94 -22.79 4.96
CA LEU A 64 16.32 -22.10 3.72
C LEU A 64 16.04 -22.95 2.48
N LYS A 65 16.24 -24.27 2.54
CA LYS A 65 15.88 -25.19 1.45
C LYS A 65 14.37 -25.19 1.18
N GLU A 66 13.56 -25.21 2.24
CA GLU A 66 12.10 -25.16 2.10
C GLU A 66 11.64 -23.81 1.54
N LEU A 67 12.23 -22.70 1.98
CA LEU A 67 11.93 -21.38 1.42
C LEU A 67 12.29 -21.31 -0.07
N GLY A 68 13.43 -21.88 -0.46
CA GLY A 68 13.83 -22.01 -1.87
C GLY A 68 12.85 -22.86 -2.69
N TYR A 69 12.36 -23.97 -2.12
CA TYR A 69 11.32 -24.79 -2.75
C TYR A 69 10.02 -24.01 -2.97
N LEU A 70 9.55 -23.30 -1.93
CA LEU A 70 8.35 -22.47 -2.00
C LEU A 70 8.48 -21.36 -3.05
N LYS A 71 9.62 -20.68 -3.09
CA LYS A 71 9.92 -19.65 -4.11
C LYS A 71 9.71 -20.19 -5.52
N VAL A 72 10.39 -21.29 -5.86
CA VAL A 72 10.30 -21.92 -7.18
C VAL A 72 8.87 -22.36 -7.50
N ARG A 73 8.15 -22.90 -6.51
CA ARG A 73 6.76 -23.37 -6.69
C ARG A 73 5.80 -22.20 -6.96
N LEU A 74 5.90 -21.11 -6.20
CA LEU A 74 5.06 -19.92 -6.37
C LEU A 74 5.35 -19.22 -7.70
N GLU A 75 6.62 -19.07 -8.09
CA GLU A 75 7.02 -18.52 -9.40
C GLU A 75 6.37 -19.29 -10.56
N LYS A 76 6.43 -20.62 -10.54
CA LYS A 76 5.83 -21.47 -11.57
C LYS A 76 4.31 -21.32 -11.66
N ILE A 77 3.64 -21.23 -10.51
CA ILE A 77 2.19 -21.03 -10.47
C ILE A 77 1.84 -19.65 -11.01
N LEU A 78 2.56 -18.60 -10.58
CA LEU A 78 2.37 -17.24 -11.06
C LEU A 78 2.58 -17.14 -12.57
N THR A 79 3.69 -17.69 -13.09
CA THR A 79 3.97 -17.82 -14.54
C THR A 79 2.75 -18.38 -15.28
N ARG A 80 2.16 -19.47 -14.77
CA ARG A 80 1.00 -20.12 -15.38
C ARG A 80 -0.26 -19.26 -15.36
N VAL A 81 -0.54 -18.55 -14.27
CA VAL A 81 -1.79 -17.79 -14.13
C VAL A 81 -1.71 -16.38 -14.73
N THR A 82 -0.52 -15.78 -14.79
CA THR A 82 -0.31 -14.45 -15.39
C THR A 82 0.04 -14.53 -16.87
N GLY A 83 0.67 -15.62 -17.31
CA GLY A 83 1.22 -15.74 -18.66
C GLY A 83 2.60 -15.09 -18.84
N GLN A 84 3.15 -14.50 -17.78
CA GLN A 84 4.49 -13.91 -17.81
C GLN A 84 5.57 -15.01 -17.85
N PRO A 85 6.70 -14.78 -18.52
CA PRO A 85 7.86 -15.66 -18.44
C PRO A 85 8.33 -15.82 -16.98
N ARG A 86 8.89 -16.98 -16.65
CA ARG A 86 9.34 -17.25 -15.28
C ARG A 86 10.47 -16.31 -14.87
N GLU A 87 11.33 -15.96 -15.80
CA GLU A 87 12.44 -15.03 -15.61
C GLU A 87 11.93 -13.64 -15.20
N GLN A 88 10.84 -13.19 -15.82
CA GLN A 88 10.18 -11.92 -15.47
C GLN A 88 9.60 -12.00 -14.06
N ILE A 89 8.85 -13.06 -13.73
CA ILE A 89 8.29 -13.26 -12.38
C ILE A 89 9.40 -13.30 -11.32
N ALA A 90 10.51 -13.98 -11.60
CA ALA A 90 11.64 -14.07 -10.68
C ALA A 90 12.29 -12.71 -10.44
N ALA A 91 12.44 -11.88 -11.48
CA ALA A 91 12.98 -10.52 -11.36
C ALA A 91 12.02 -9.59 -10.60
N ASP A 92 10.73 -9.62 -10.96
CA ASP A 92 9.71 -8.74 -10.43
C ASP A 92 9.25 -9.07 -9.01
N THR A 93 9.67 -10.23 -8.48
CA THR A 93 9.41 -10.62 -7.09
C THR A 93 10.63 -10.52 -6.19
N VAL A 94 11.81 -10.11 -6.68
CA VAL A 94 13.00 -9.99 -5.81
C VAL A 94 12.74 -9.03 -4.65
N LEU A 95 12.07 -7.91 -4.92
CA LEU A 95 11.65 -6.92 -3.95
C LEU A 95 10.13 -6.71 -4.04
N ASP A 96 9.61 -5.84 -3.19
CA ASP A 96 8.23 -5.40 -3.25
C ASP A 96 7.96 -4.68 -4.57
N ASN A 97 7.14 -5.29 -5.43
CA ASN A 97 6.69 -4.70 -6.69
C ASN A 97 5.21 -4.34 -6.57
N PHE A 98 4.94 -3.05 -6.46
CA PHE A 98 3.58 -2.52 -6.31
C PHE A 98 3.01 -2.06 -7.65
N MET A 99 1.83 -2.56 -7.97
CA MET A 99 1.05 -2.23 -9.16
C MET A 99 -0.27 -1.56 -8.77
N ASN A 100 -0.70 -0.59 -9.58
CA ASN A 100 -2.09 -0.13 -9.61
C ASN A 100 -2.99 -1.18 -10.29
N ALA A 101 -4.31 -0.94 -10.29
CA ALA A 101 -5.28 -1.91 -10.82
C ALA A 101 -5.09 -2.22 -12.31
N TRP A 102 -4.71 -1.23 -13.14
CA TRP A 102 -4.48 -1.39 -14.58
C TRP A 102 -3.16 -2.10 -14.87
N GLU A 103 -2.09 -1.71 -14.18
CA GLU A 103 -0.79 -2.41 -14.25
C GLU A 103 -0.96 -3.89 -13.85
N ALA A 104 -1.74 -4.18 -12.82
CA ALA A 104 -2.03 -5.56 -12.41
C ALA A 104 -2.83 -6.34 -13.48
N LYS A 105 -3.70 -5.67 -14.24
CA LYS A 105 -4.42 -6.26 -15.37
C LYS A 105 -3.46 -6.55 -16.53
N GLU A 106 -2.65 -5.58 -16.93
CA GLU A 106 -1.64 -5.73 -17.99
C GLU A 106 -0.62 -6.82 -17.65
N TYR A 107 -0.22 -6.91 -16.38
CA TYR A 107 0.69 -7.93 -15.89
C TYR A 107 0.06 -9.34 -15.87
N GLY A 108 -1.28 -9.43 -15.88
CA GLY A 108 -2.04 -10.68 -15.86
C GLY A 108 -2.38 -11.20 -14.47
N LEU A 109 -2.24 -10.39 -13.41
CA LEU A 109 -2.65 -10.74 -12.04
C LEU A 109 -4.17 -10.66 -11.87
N VAL A 110 -4.84 -9.81 -12.65
CA VAL A 110 -6.30 -9.74 -12.75
C VAL A 110 -6.70 -9.72 -14.23
N ASP A 111 -7.97 -10.01 -14.51
CA ASP A 111 -8.54 -9.97 -15.85
C ASP A 111 -9.19 -8.61 -16.15
N GLU A 112 -9.88 -8.01 -15.18
CA GLU A 112 -10.65 -6.79 -15.39
C GLU A 112 -10.57 -5.81 -14.21
N VAL A 113 -10.64 -4.51 -14.53
CA VAL A 113 -10.80 -3.45 -13.53
C VAL A 113 -12.26 -3.02 -13.53
N ILE A 114 -12.92 -3.09 -12.37
CA ILE A 114 -14.34 -2.72 -12.22
C ILE A 114 -14.46 -1.19 -12.22
N ASN A 115 -14.54 -0.61 -13.42
CA ASN A 115 -14.79 0.83 -13.61
C ASN A 115 -16.07 1.02 -14.42
N ASP A 116 -17.18 1.31 -13.73
CA ASP A 116 -18.50 1.53 -14.34
C ASP A 116 -18.71 3.00 -14.79
N GLY A 117 -17.64 3.81 -14.78
CA GLY A 117 -17.68 5.21 -15.20
C GLY A 117 -18.36 6.15 -14.20
N LYS A 118 -18.74 5.67 -13.01
CA LYS A 118 -19.29 6.53 -11.95
C LYS A 118 -18.27 7.61 -11.58
N PRO A 119 -18.64 8.89 -11.61
CA PRO A 119 -17.78 9.98 -11.16
C PRO A 119 -17.28 9.72 -9.73
N GLY A 120 -15.98 9.88 -9.50
CA GLY A 120 -15.35 9.68 -8.18
C GLY A 120 -15.05 8.22 -7.79
N LEU A 121 -15.41 7.22 -8.61
CA LEU A 121 -15.06 5.83 -8.33
C LEU A 121 -13.54 5.59 -8.43
N VAL A 122 -12.91 6.22 -9.41
CA VAL A 122 -11.45 6.33 -9.45
C VAL A 122 -11.07 7.48 -8.54
N ALA A 123 -10.33 7.16 -7.48
CA ALA A 123 -9.77 8.14 -6.58
C ALA A 123 -8.88 9.09 -7.40
N PRO A 124 -8.97 10.40 -7.16
CA PRO A 124 -8.04 11.32 -7.74
C PRO A 124 -6.62 10.86 -7.36
N ILE A 125 -5.79 10.55 -8.36
CA ILE A 125 -4.36 10.22 -8.15
C ILE A 125 -3.66 11.40 -7.45
N VAL A 126 -4.27 12.58 -7.54
CA VAL A 126 -3.99 13.80 -6.82
C VAL A 126 -5.28 14.62 -6.77
N ASP A 127 -5.62 15.18 -5.61
CA ASP A 127 -6.15 16.55 -5.63
C ASP A 127 -4.94 17.50 -5.72
N ALA A 128 -5.08 18.71 -6.24
CA ALA A 128 -3.98 19.70 -6.23
C ALA A 128 -3.49 20.06 -4.81
N THR A 129 -4.12 19.52 -3.77
CA THR A 129 -3.81 19.75 -2.38
C THR A 129 -3.34 18.45 -1.71
N PRO A 130 -2.15 18.46 -1.07
CA PRO A 130 -1.49 17.25 -0.60
C PRO A 130 -2.13 16.64 0.67
N PRO A 131 -1.94 15.32 0.91
CA PRO A 131 -2.33 14.67 2.15
C PRO A 131 -1.60 15.29 3.37
N PRO A 132 -2.21 15.28 4.56
CA PRO A 132 -1.61 15.87 5.76
C PRO A 132 -0.30 15.16 6.13
N LYS A 133 0.69 15.93 6.61
CA LYS A 133 1.99 15.39 7.03
C LYS A 133 1.79 14.36 8.16
N THR A 134 2.05 13.08 7.87
CA THR A 134 1.88 11.95 8.80
C THR A 134 2.89 11.93 9.96
N LYS A 135 3.95 12.73 9.91
CA LYS A 135 4.90 12.90 11.03
C LYS A 135 4.52 14.11 11.89
N VAL A 136 3.66 13.90 12.88
CA VAL A 136 3.35 14.87 13.94
C VAL A 136 4.29 14.76 15.16
N TRP A 137 5.57 14.40 14.99
CA TRP A 137 6.51 14.23 16.10
C TRP A 137 6.59 15.43 17.08
N HIS A 138 6.28 16.63 16.59
CA HIS A 138 6.22 17.87 17.38
C HIS A 138 4.98 17.95 18.30
N LEU A 139 3.86 17.30 17.97
CA LEU A 139 2.65 17.22 18.83
C LEU A 139 2.81 16.22 19.98
N TRP A 140 3.83 15.38 19.94
CA TRP A 140 4.12 14.32 20.92
C TRP A 140 5.35 14.62 21.78
N LYS A 141 5.94 15.82 21.66
CA LYS A 141 6.97 16.29 22.59
C LYS A 141 6.31 16.76 23.88
N ALA A 142 6.37 15.94 24.92
CA ALA A 142 6.03 16.38 26.27
C ALA A 142 7.22 17.17 26.86
N GLU A 143 7.31 18.47 26.55
CA GLU A 143 8.18 19.38 27.30
C GLU A 143 7.40 19.89 28.53
N GLY A 144 7.67 19.27 29.69
CA GLY A 144 7.10 19.68 30.98
C GLY A 144 6.63 18.55 31.89
N GLY A 145 6.49 18.85 33.19
CA GLY A 145 6.21 17.90 34.27
C GLY A 145 4.83 17.23 34.24
N LYS A 146 4.68 16.19 35.06
CA LYS A 146 3.62 15.14 35.03
C LYS A 146 2.16 15.64 34.98
N GLU A 147 1.84 16.85 35.42
CA GLU A 147 0.45 17.37 35.42
C GLU A 147 -0.10 17.76 34.03
N LYS A 148 0.74 18.09 33.03
CA LYS A 148 0.28 18.46 31.67
C LYS A 148 0.03 17.27 30.72
N ARG A 149 0.19 16.04 31.20
CA ARG A 149 -0.12 14.81 30.43
C ARG A 149 -1.61 14.51 30.27
N ARG A 150 -2.49 15.35 30.83
CA ARG A 150 -3.94 15.28 30.63
C ARG A 150 -4.43 15.90 29.31
N ASN A 151 -3.55 16.54 28.52
CA ASN A 151 -3.94 17.35 27.36
C ASN A 151 -3.34 16.83 26.02
N PHE A 152 -3.38 15.52 25.80
CA PHE A 152 -3.04 14.97 24.48
C PHE A 152 -4.09 15.38 23.43
N PRO A 153 -3.69 15.65 22.19
CA PRO A 153 -4.64 16.04 21.16
C PRO A 153 -5.61 14.89 20.85
N SER A 154 -6.91 15.16 20.90
CA SER A 154 -7.95 14.29 20.36
C SER A 154 -8.09 14.47 18.84
N GLU A 155 -8.71 13.49 18.19
CA GLU A 155 -8.91 13.43 16.73
C GLU A 155 -9.56 14.70 16.16
N GLU A 156 -10.48 15.33 16.90
CA GLU A 156 -11.13 16.60 16.55
C GLU A 156 -10.16 17.78 16.43
N LYS A 157 -9.10 17.84 17.25
CA LYS A 157 -8.12 18.94 17.24
C LYS A 157 -7.13 18.83 16.09
N LEU A 158 -6.99 17.66 15.48
CA LEU A 158 -6.07 17.43 14.36
C LEU A 158 -6.67 17.87 13.02
N LEU A 159 -8.00 17.90 12.91
CA LEU A 159 -8.71 18.25 11.67
C LEU A 159 -8.83 19.77 11.44
N GLN A 160 -8.81 20.59 12.51
CA GLN A 160 -9.01 22.05 12.39
C GLN A 160 -7.78 22.82 11.88
N ASN A 161 -6.56 22.28 12.02
CA ASN A 161 -5.31 23.00 11.66
C ASN A 161 -4.84 22.81 10.20
N GLY A 162 -5.60 22.10 9.36
CA GLY A 162 -5.26 21.85 7.95
C GLY A 162 -5.68 22.95 6.96
N ASN A 163 -6.30 24.04 7.42
CA ASN A 163 -7.11 24.95 6.58
C ASN A 163 -6.54 26.39 6.46
N SER A 164 -5.25 26.58 6.20
CA SER A 164 -4.69 27.91 5.95
C SER A 164 -3.88 28.02 4.64
N VAL A 165 -4.58 28.31 3.54
CA VAL A 165 -4.02 29.07 2.41
C VAL A 165 -5.03 30.11 1.94
N GLY A 166 -4.61 31.38 1.91
CA GLY A 166 -5.04 32.35 0.88
C GLY A 166 -5.82 33.61 1.31
N SER A 167 -5.20 34.76 1.01
CA SER A 167 -5.80 36.03 0.52
C SER A 167 -6.37 37.08 1.49
N GLY A 168 -5.85 38.31 1.34
CA GLY A 168 -6.48 39.60 1.66
C GLY A 168 -6.63 39.92 3.16
N SER A 169 -6.48 41.13 3.67
CA SER A 169 -6.34 42.47 3.11
C SER A 169 -6.17 43.42 4.31
N GLY A 170 -5.29 44.41 4.20
CA GLY A 170 -5.40 45.72 4.88
C GLY A 170 -5.28 45.75 6.40
N GLU A 171 -4.23 46.42 6.90
CA GLU A 171 -4.38 47.74 7.54
C GLU A 171 -3.00 48.25 7.99
N GLU A 172 -2.49 49.27 7.28
CA GLU A 172 -1.45 50.17 7.77
C GLU A 172 -2.04 51.13 8.81
N LYS A 173 -1.54 51.10 10.05
CA LYS A 173 -1.35 52.22 11.00
C LYS A 173 -0.38 51.70 12.07
N GLY A 174 0.73 52.31 12.48
CA GLY A 174 1.35 53.61 12.27
C GLY A 174 2.13 53.94 13.54
N LEU A 175 3.41 54.35 13.39
CA LEU A 175 4.29 55.00 14.38
C LEU A 175 4.74 54.10 15.57
N GLU A 176 6.01 54.05 15.99
CA GLU A 176 6.92 55.15 16.35
C GLU A 176 8.39 54.87 15.99
N GLN A 177 9.08 55.95 15.63
CA GLN A 177 10.54 56.03 15.59
C GLN A 177 11.06 56.31 17.01
N GLU A 178 12.10 55.60 17.43
CA GLU A 178 13.13 56.20 18.28
C GLU A 178 14.52 55.77 17.82
N LYS A 179 15.36 56.78 17.57
CA LYS A 179 16.80 56.72 17.28
C LYS A 179 17.53 56.14 18.51
N VAL A 180 18.73 55.57 18.40
CA VAL A 180 19.98 56.34 18.51
C VAL A 180 21.18 55.44 18.14
N THR A 181 22.04 56.01 17.29
CA THR A 181 23.47 55.75 16.99
C THR A 181 24.30 55.18 18.15
N THR A 182 25.30 54.33 17.92
CA THR A 182 26.61 54.65 17.30
C THR A 182 27.31 53.37 16.86
#